data_AF-A0A3D1A4D6-F1
#
_entry.id   AF-A0A3D1A4D6-F1
#
_cell.length_a   1.000
_cell.length_b   1.000
_cell.length_c   1.000
_cell.angle_alpha   90.00
_cell.angle_beta   90.00
_cell.angle_gamma   90.00
#
_symmetry.space_group_name_H-M   'P 1'
#
loop_
_entity.id
_entity.type
_entity.pdbx_description
1 polymer ?
#
loop_
_entity_poly.entity_id
_entity_poly.type
_entity_poly.pdbx_seq_one_letter_code
_entity_poly.pdbx_strand_id
1 'polypeptide(L)'
;MTNKTPFRAEPRSWTLAHFLPGDFKGFKTENLLPADFPAGAYRVKNSMRRAVLASPELKAPFAFDQLLLSAGVSGAPFSAEARVQTAAGWSPWFSCGRFEPRKSASAPAAENAFGKMDTDILKLSAKATALRYRLTLFPAPGKKPLIKIAAACGTDSTLPYRHAPGRPAGAALKLALPRFSQMAQKVGYAGDICSPTSLAMVLSGLGVKAGAIDTAAAVRDYGAGIYGNWFFNTAYAGARGFYTLLTRLNSLEQARGLLEAGVPVIASLTFGPGELANSPLNKTRGHLLVITGFTAGGDVITHDPAAPRPGSVERVYDRAQFSRAWLGNKYGLAYIAAKNFGSLLAVKSKVTELYDRPPRGAKERLKFIESQLVQNERVELLEISGPWARVRALEQASLKSNGKTLSPYLGWLRAEHLGFSLPEAHTAVVKSKTAASAGGELSMGVKLAHAGRPHGRHLNPLPGKAPAASLRRQVLAAARLFLGDKYYWGGRSAWGVDCSGLVNLAFRAWGLDLPRNAGDQLAASRPVSRAELKPADLIFSAAAARPAAITHVMLYSGGGRLIEATGDTNSVREVSFAKKFGVSFSGAENGMTAGGKKIFFGRIID
;
A
#
# COMPACT_ATOMS: atom_id res chain seq x y z
N MET A 1 -34.16 4.20 10.74
CA MET A 1 -33.07 5.18 10.55
C MET A 1 -32.00 4.55 9.68
N THR A 2 -31.80 5.07 8.48
CA THR A 2 -30.86 4.51 7.49
C THR A 2 -29.42 4.77 7.95
N ASN A 3 -28.76 3.73 8.46
CA ASN A 3 -27.33 3.73 8.71
C ASN A 3 -26.62 3.82 7.34
N LYS A 4 -26.57 5.03 6.77
CA LYS A 4 -25.67 5.34 5.66
C LYS A 4 -24.28 5.29 6.26
N THR A 5 -23.59 4.16 6.17
CA THR A 5 -22.13 4.16 6.27
C THR A 5 -21.66 5.05 5.12
N PRO A 6 -21.23 6.31 5.36
CA PRO A 6 -20.80 7.13 4.26
C PRO A 6 -19.45 6.57 3.87
N PHE A 7 -19.34 6.05 2.65
CA PHE A 7 -18.04 5.78 2.04
C PHE A 7 -17.08 6.93 2.35
N ARG A 8 -15.85 6.62 2.79
CA ARG A 8 -14.86 7.65 3.16
C ARG A 8 -14.71 8.65 1.99
N ALA A 9 -14.67 9.94 2.32
CA ALA A 9 -14.42 10.99 1.35
C ALA A 9 -13.12 10.71 0.60
N GLU A 10 -13.02 11.18 -0.66
CA GLU A 10 -11.83 10.97 -1.48
C GLU A 10 -10.56 11.47 -0.77
N PRO A 11 -9.43 10.78 -0.95
CA PRO A 11 -8.17 11.20 -0.34
C PRO A 11 -7.77 12.58 -0.88
N ARG A 12 -7.25 13.41 0.00
CA ARG A 12 -6.78 14.77 -0.33
C ARG A 12 -5.37 14.78 -0.90
N SER A 13 -4.58 13.79 -0.50
CA SER A 13 -3.19 13.64 -0.90
C SER A 13 -2.96 12.25 -1.47
N TRP A 14 -2.17 12.19 -2.54
CA TRP A 14 -1.68 10.94 -3.11
C TRP A 14 -0.17 10.94 -3.08
N THR A 15 0.43 9.77 -2.89
CA THR A 15 1.88 9.64 -2.84
C THR A 15 2.35 8.57 -3.82
N LEU A 16 3.33 8.96 -4.62
CA LEU A 16 4.07 8.09 -5.51
C LEU A 16 5.45 7.87 -4.93
N ALA A 17 5.90 6.62 -4.91
CA ALA A 17 7.28 6.28 -4.61
C ALA A 17 7.79 5.29 -5.65
N HIS A 18 8.89 5.65 -6.31
CA HIS A 18 9.59 4.82 -7.27
C HIS A 18 10.87 4.31 -6.64
N PHE A 19 10.96 2.99 -6.48
CA PHE A 19 12.13 2.32 -5.93
C PHE A 19 12.29 0.88 -6.42
N LEU A 20 11.24 0.29 -6.99
CA LEU A 20 11.31 -1.00 -7.65
C LEU A 20 11.87 -0.83 -9.07
N PRO A 21 12.61 -1.83 -9.61
CA PRO A 21 13.12 -1.74 -10.97
C PRO A 21 12.05 -1.43 -12.03
N GLY A 22 10.84 -1.96 -11.86
CA GLY A 22 9.72 -1.73 -12.78
C GLY A 22 9.09 -0.33 -12.71
N ASP A 23 9.36 0.45 -11.68
CA ASP A 23 8.79 1.81 -11.52
C ASP A 23 9.38 2.81 -12.51
N PHE A 24 10.59 2.55 -13.00
CA PHE A 24 11.35 3.48 -13.84
C PHE A 24 11.15 3.23 -15.35
N LYS A 25 10.09 2.52 -15.73
CA LYS A 25 9.73 2.30 -17.13
C LYS A 25 9.48 3.65 -17.83
N GLY A 26 10.14 3.88 -18.96
CA GLY A 26 10.02 5.12 -19.74
C GLY A 26 10.83 6.30 -19.19
N PHE A 27 11.65 6.10 -18.16
CA PHE A 27 12.56 7.14 -17.67
C PHE A 27 13.71 7.37 -18.62
N LYS A 28 14.13 8.63 -18.74
CA LYS A 28 15.37 9.00 -19.43
C LYS A 28 16.52 8.99 -18.42
N THR A 29 17.62 8.36 -18.78
CA THR A 29 18.81 8.23 -17.95
C THR A 29 20.05 8.74 -18.68
N GLU A 30 20.88 9.53 -18.00
CA GLU A 30 22.22 9.92 -18.44
C GLU A 30 23.23 9.44 -17.39
N ASN A 31 24.26 8.69 -17.80
CA ASN A 31 25.33 8.19 -16.92
C ASN A 31 24.83 7.32 -15.73
N LEU A 32 23.72 6.60 -15.91
CA LEU A 32 23.16 5.67 -14.92
C LEU A 32 23.04 4.25 -15.49
N LEU A 33 23.14 3.26 -14.60
CA LEU A 33 22.88 1.85 -14.88
C LEU A 33 21.94 1.29 -13.79
N PRO A 34 21.09 0.31 -14.09
CA PRO A 34 20.32 -0.39 -13.07
C PRO A 34 21.24 -0.90 -11.94
N ALA A 35 20.77 -0.80 -10.71
CA ALA A 35 21.45 -1.33 -9.53
C ALA A 35 20.76 -2.60 -9.03
N ASP A 36 21.48 -3.37 -8.20
CA ASP A 36 20.97 -4.59 -7.61
C ASP A 36 20.03 -4.25 -6.45
N PHE A 37 18.76 -4.63 -6.55
CA PHE A 37 17.81 -4.49 -5.46
C PHE A 37 18.23 -5.42 -4.30
N PRO A 38 18.17 -5.01 -3.01
CA PRO A 38 17.59 -3.77 -2.46
C PRO A 38 18.59 -2.61 -2.27
N ALA A 39 19.79 -2.67 -2.87
CA ALA A 39 20.78 -1.61 -2.68
C ALA A 39 20.22 -0.26 -3.17
N GLY A 40 19.69 -0.23 -4.39
CA GLY A 40 19.01 0.92 -4.98
C GLY A 40 18.44 0.62 -6.37
N ALA A 41 17.89 1.63 -7.02
CA ALA A 41 17.33 1.52 -8.36
C ALA A 41 18.37 1.77 -9.46
N TYR A 42 19.22 2.78 -9.29
CA TYR A 42 20.27 3.12 -10.25
C TYR A 42 21.59 3.43 -9.57
N ARG A 43 22.70 3.00 -10.18
CA ARG A 43 24.07 3.41 -9.85
C ARG A 43 24.64 4.31 -10.93
N VAL A 44 25.54 5.21 -10.55
CA VAL A 44 26.25 6.08 -11.51
C VAL A 44 27.37 5.30 -12.21
N LYS A 45 27.43 5.38 -13.55
CA LYS A 45 28.43 4.66 -14.37
C LYS A 45 29.84 5.26 -14.22
N ASN A 46 29.95 6.58 -14.29
CA ASN A 46 31.21 7.31 -14.10
C ASN A 46 31.00 8.44 -13.08
N SER A 47 31.55 8.31 -11.88
CA SER A 47 31.37 9.27 -10.79
C SER A 47 32.10 10.61 -10.99
N MET A 48 32.94 10.73 -12.02
CA MET A 48 33.53 12.01 -12.42
C MET A 48 32.60 12.86 -13.30
N ARG A 49 31.49 12.29 -13.77
CA ARG A 49 30.52 12.97 -14.64
C ARG A 49 29.18 13.14 -13.92
N ARG A 50 28.45 14.19 -14.30
CA ARG A 50 27.06 14.38 -13.90
C ARG A 50 26.23 13.16 -14.34
N ALA A 51 25.22 12.81 -13.55
CA ALA A 51 24.23 11.80 -13.92
C ALA A 51 22.81 12.37 -13.75
N VAL A 52 21.89 11.95 -14.63
CA VAL A 52 20.52 12.50 -14.66
C VAL A 52 19.52 11.36 -14.76
N LEU A 53 18.49 11.41 -13.91
CA LEU A 53 17.29 10.59 -14.01
C LEU A 53 16.10 11.53 -14.21
N ALA A 54 15.35 11.36 -15.31
CA ALA A 54 14.17 12.18 -15.59
C ALA A 54 12.95 11.30 -15.88
N SER A 55 11.85 11.60 -15.20
CA SER A 55 10.60 10.85 -15.39
C SER A 55 9.94 11.18 -16.72
N PRO A 56 9.13 10.25 -17.28
CA PRO A 56 8.11 10.62 -18.25
C PRO A 56 7.03 11.47 -17.57
N GLU A 57 5.98 11.83 -18.30
CA GLU A 57 4.77 12.37 -17.69
C GLU A 57 4.17 11.34 -16.71
N LEU A 58 3.95 11.77 -15.49
CA LEU A 58 3.31 10.99 -14.44
C LEU A 58 1.94 11.61 -14.17
N LYS A 59 0.87 10.93 -14.62
CA LYS A 59 -0.50 11.39 -14.40
C LYS A 59 -0.88 11.26 -12.94
N ALA A 60 -1.47 12.31 -12.39
CA ALA A 60 -2.02 12.28 -11.04
C ALA A 60 -3.39 11.60 -11.04
N PRO A 61 -3.75 10.88 -9.97
CA PRO A 61 -5.08 10.27 -9.83
C PRO A 61 -6.20 11.31 -9.68
N PHE A 62 -5.86 12.53 -9.26
CA PHE A 62 -6.74 13.70 -9.18
C PHE A 62 -5.92 14.99 -9.29
N ALA A 63 -6.60 16.11 -9.55
CA ALA A 63 -5.96 17.40 -9.71
C ALA A 63 -5.46 17.96 -8.36
N PHE A 64 -4.26 18.55 -8.32
CA PHE A 64 -3.59 19.00 -7.09
C PHE A 64 -3.02 20.41 -7.23
N ASP A 65 -2.90 21.15 -6.13
CA ASP A 65 -2.36 22.52 -6.08
C ASP A 65 -1.08 22.64 -5.24
N GLN A 66 -0.66 21.58 -4.55
CA GLN A 66 0.60 21.51 -3.82
C GLN A 66 1.34 20.22 -4.15
N LEU A 67 2.67 20.33 -4.30
CA LEU A 67 3.56 19.20 -4.59
C LEU A 67 4.74 19.19 -3.62
N LEU A 68 4.99 18.02 -3.04
CA LEU A 68 6.19 17.72 -2.26
C LEU A 68 7.05 16.72 -3.05
N LEU A 69 8.37 16.89 -2.99
CA LEU A 69 9.34 15.93 -3.56
C LEU A 69 10.26 15.40 -2.48
N SER A 70 10.72 14.16 -2.65
CA SER A 70 11.82 13.59 -1.88
C SER A 70 12.61 12.63 -2.74
N ALA A 71 13.90 12.49 -2.44
CA ALA A 71 14.73 11.49 -3.07
C ALA A 71 15.79 10.98 -2.10
N GLY A 72 16.08 9.69 -2.18
CA GLY A 72 17.15 9.04 -1.45
C GLY A 72 18.31 8.77 -2.39
N VAL A 73 19.38 9.56 -2.25
CA VAL A 73 20.62 9.40 -3.01
C VAL A 73 21.78 9.27 -2.04
N SER A 74 22.64 8.26 -2.23
CA SER A 74 23.88 8.11 -1.47
C SER A 74 25.10 8.35 -2.34
N GLY A 75 26.19 8.81 -1.73
CA GLY A 75 27.51 8.87 -2.38
C GLY A 75 27.75 10.04 -3.34
N ALA A 76 26.79 10.95 -3.54
CA ALA A 76 26.99 12.19 -4.29
C ALA A 76 26.08 13.32 -3.78
N PRO A 77 26.52 14.59 -3.91
CA PRO A 77 25.61 15.72 -3.91
C PRO A 77 24.59 15.60 -5.04
N PHE A 78 23.37 16.10 -4.84
CA PHE A 78 22.36 16.06 -5.88
C PHE A 78 21.34 17.21 -5.75
N SER A 79 20.61 17.47 -6.84
CA SER A 79 19.42 18.32 -6.83
C SER A 79 18.20 17.55 -7.32
N ALA A 80 17.02 18.00 -6.90
CA ALA A 80 15.75 17.52 -7.39
C ALA A 80 14.90 18.68 -7.91
N GLU A 81 14.20 18.44 -9.01
CA GLU A 81 13.34 19.42 -9.64
C GLU A 81 12.03 18.76 -10.07
N ALA A 82 10.95 19.53 -10.12
CA ALA A 82 9.70 19.11 -10.74
C ALA A 82 9.12 20.19 -11.64
N ARG A 83 8.31 19.75 -12.59
CA ARG A 83 7.39 20.61 -13.33
C ARG A 83 6.03 19.94 -13.40
N VAL A 84 5.00 20.74 -13.59
CA VAL A 84 3.60 20.28 -13.54
C VAL A 84 2.85 20.65 -14.80
N GLN A 85 1.83 19.87 -15.14
CA GLN A 85 0.92 20.17 -16.24
C GLN A 85 -0.37 20.76 -15.69
N THR A 86 -0.70 21.99 -16.08
CA THR A 86 -1.99 22.64 -15.80
C THR A 86 -2.78 22.81 -17.11
N ALA A 87 -3.95 23.44 -17.04
CA ALA A 87 -4.70 23.83 -18.24
C ALA A 87 -3.91 24.80 -19.15
N ALA A 88 -2.99 25.58 -18.58
CA ALA A 88 -2.14 26.53 -19.31
C ALA A 88 -0.89 25.87 -19.93
N GLY A 89 -0.72 24.56 -19.79
CA GLY A 89 0.45 23.83 -20.30
C GLY A 89 1.41 23.37 -19.21
N TRP A 90 2.64 23.04 -19.62
CA TRP A 90 3.70 22.63 -18.71
C TRP A 90 4.38 23.85 -18.09
N SER A 91 4.54 23.83 -16.77
CA SER A 91 5.34 24.82 -16.06
C SER A 91 6.84 24.72 -16.43
N PRO A 92 7.62 25.78 -16.18
CA PRO A 92 9.06 25.66 -15.98
C PRO A 92 9.41 24.66 -14.86
N TRP A 93 10.69 24.31 -14.76
CA TRP A 93 11.19 23.48 -13.66
C TRP A 93 11.30 24.31 -12.38
N PHE A 94 10.73 23.80 -11.30
CA PHE A 94 10.91 24.30 -9.94
C PHE A 94 11.93 23.41 -9.22
N SER A 95 12.87 24.04 -8.52
CA SER A 95 13.99 23.35 -7.85
C SER A 95 13.77 23.26 -6.35
N CYS A 96 14.02 22.07 -5.77
CA CYS A 96 14.09 21.87 -4.31
C CYS A 96 15.46 22.27 -3.73
N GLY A 97 16.35 22.83 -4.55
CA GLY A 97 17.71 23.16 -4.17
C GLY A 97 18.71 22.02 -4.35
N ARG A 98 19.93 22.26 -3.88
CA ARG A 98 21.03 21.30 -3.92
C ARG A 98 21.28 20.77 -2.52
N PHE A 99 21.24 19.45 -2.40
CA PHE A 99 21.59 18.74 -1.17
C PHE A 99 23.06 18.30 -1.21
N GLU A 100 23.80 18.71 -0.19
CA GLU A 100 25.13 18.22 0.16
C GLU A 100 25.26 18.35 1.68
N PRO A 101 25.51 17.27 2.43
CA PRO A 101 25.59 17.36 3.88
C PRO A 101 26.49 18.51 4.34
N ARG A 102 25.97 19.38 5.23
CA ARG A 102 26.64 20.60 5.73
C ARG A 102 26.86 21.73 4.72
N LYS A 103 26.35 21.62 3.49
CA LYS A 103 26.43 22.65 2.44
C LYS A 103 25.15 22.80 1.61
N SER A 104 24.03 22.26 2.09
CA SER A 104 22.76 22.26 1.35
C SER A 104 22.16 23.66 1.25
N ALA A 105 21.59 24.02 0.10
CA ALA A 105 20.94 25.31 -0.07
C ALA A 105 19.69 25.16 -0.94
N SER A 106 18.54 25.62 -0.43
CA SER A 106 17.33 25.75 -1.25
C SER A 106 17.58 26.71 -2.41
N ALA A 107 16.87 26.50 -3.52
CA ALA A 107 16.87 27.51 -4.57
C ALA A 107 16.21 28.81 -4.05
N PRO A 108 16.62 30.00 -4.53
CA PRO A 108 15.91 31.23 -4.25
C PRO A 108 14.44 31.10 -4.61
N ALA A 109 13.55 31.68 -3.79
CA ALA A 109 12.13 31.69 -4.09
C ALA A 109 11.90 32.48 -5.38
N ALA A 110 11.44 31.79 -6.42
CA ALA A 110 11.06 32.39 -7.69
C ALA A 110 9.59 32.05 -7.95
N GLU A 111 8.75 33.08 -8.00
CA GLU A 111 7.34 32.98 -8.35
C GLU A 111 7.18 33.23 -9.86
N ASN A 112 6.33 32.43 -10.49
CA ASN A 112 5.94 32.59 -11.89
C ASN A 112 4.43 32.35 -12.03
N ALA A 113 3.90 32.45 -13.26
CA ALA A 113 2.47 32.30 -13.52
C ALA A 113 1.86 30.95 -13.06
N PHE A 114 2.68 29.90 -12.88
CA PHE A 114 2.23 28.60 -12.41
C PHE A 114 2.25 28.46 -10.88
N GLY A 115 3.00 29.29 -10.17
CA GLY A 115 3.16 29.22 -8.72
C GLY A 115 4.58 29.48 -8.25
N LYS A 116 4.92 28.99 -7.06
CA LYS A 116 6.24 29.18 -6.43
C LYS A 116 6.69 27.98 -5.61
N MET A 117 8.01 27.80 -5.52
CA MET A 117 8.63 26.92 -4.53
C MET A 117 8.75 27.68 -3.21
N ASP A 118 7.90 27.34 -2.24
CA ASP A 118 7.92 27.86 -0.88
C ASP A 118 8.87 27.00 -0.03
N THR A 119 10.17 27.32 -0.14
CA THR A 119 11.33 26.56 0.38
C THR A 119 11.43 25.12 -0.14
N ASP A 120 10.47 24.27 0.20
CA ASP A 120 10.41 22.84 -0.14
C ASP A 120 8.98 22.34 -0.44
N ILE A 121 8.00 23.24 -0.52
CA ILE A 121 6.65 22.96 -1.04
C ILE A 121 6.44 23.75 -2.34
N LEU A 122 6.18 23.06 -3.44
CA LEU A 122 5.69 23.73 -4.65
C LEU A 122 4.19 24.04 -4.47
N LYS A 123 3.86 25.34 -4.35
CA LYS A 123 2.49 25.85 -4.27
C LYS A 123 2.09 26.41 -5.64
N LEU A 124 1.01 25.90 -6.20
CA LEU A 124 0.55 26.22 -7.55
C LEU A 124 -0.57 27.27 -7.53
N SER A 125 -0.58 28.13 -8.54
CA SER A 125 -1.64 29.13 -8.76
C SER A 125 -2.89 28.51 -9.39
N ALA A 126 -2.74 27.35 -10.04
CA ALA A 126 -3.84 26.57 -10.62
C ALA A 126 -3.58 25.07 -10.43
N LYS A 127 -4.64 24.26 -10.38
CA LYS A 127 -4.51 22.82 -10.19
C LYS A 127 -3.79 22.16 -11.38
N ALA A 128 -2.88 21.25 -11.07
CA ALA A 128 -2.17 20.42 -12.01
C ALA A 128 -2.76 19.00 -12.08
N THR A 129 -2.64 18.35 -13.23
CA THR A 129 -3.15 16.98 -13.49
C THR A 129 -2.04 15.96 -13.71
N ALA A 130 -0.80 16.42 -13.91
CA ALA A 130 0.37 15.57 -14.06
C ALA A 130 1.63 16.28 -13.58
N LEU A 131 2.69 15.51 -13.35
CA LEU A 131 4.02 16.04 -13.06
C LEU A 131 5.12 15.34 -13.86
N ARG A 132 6.29 15.96 -13.87
CA ARG A 132 7.58 15.32 -14.15
C ARG A 132 8.53 15.68 -13.04
N TYR A 133 9.43 14.76 -12.69
CA TYR A 133 10.56 15.07 -11.81
C TYR A 133 11.89 14.74 -12.48
N ARG A 134 12.94 15.42 -12.02
CA ARG A 134 14.32 15.20 -12.44
C ARG A 134 15.23 15.15 -11.22
N LEU A 135 16.12 14.17 -11.18
CA LEU A 135 17.23 14.11 -10.25
C LEU A 135 18.53 14.32 -11.01
N THR A 136 19.36 15.24 -10.53
CA THR A 136 20.69 15.52 -11.09
C THR A 136 21.73 15.26 -10.01
N LEU A 137 22.57 14.24 -10.22
CA LEU A 137 23.68 13.90 -9.33
C LEU A 137 24.95 14.58 -9.84
N PHE A 138 25.65 15.27 -8.94
CA PHE A 138 26.89 15.98 -9.26
C PHE A 138 28.11 15.05 -9.15
N PRO A 139 29.22 15.35 -9.87
CA PRO A 139 30.45 14.57 -9.77
C PRO A 139 30.91 14.35 -8.33
N ALA A 140 31.27 13.11 -8.01
CA ALA A 140 31.81 12.68 -6.73
C ALA A 140 32.91 11.62 -6.95
N PRO A 141 34.12 12.04 -7.39
CA PRO A 141 35.21 11.13 -7.72
C PRO A 141 35.53 10.14 -6.58
N GLY A 142 35.80 8.88 -6.93
CA GLY A 142 36.09 7.82 -5.96
C GLY A 142 34.90 7.34 -5.12
N LYS A 143 33.72 7.94 -5.27
CA LYS A 143 32.48 7.44 -4.64
C LYS A 143 31.72 6.51 -5.57
N LYS A 144 30.74 5.79 -5.01
CA LYS A 144 29.79 4.92 -5.72
C LYS A 144 28.36 5.45 -5.56
N PRO A 145 27.98 6.52 -6.29
CA PRO A 145 26.68 7.12 -6.09
C PRO A 145 25.53 6.21 -6.53
N LEU A 146 24.42 6.29 -5.79
CA LEU A 146 23.27 5.43 -5.96
C LEU A 146 21.98 6.21 -5.73
N ILE A 147 21.02 6.04 -6.62
CA ILE A 147 19.63 6.48 -6.45
C ILE A 147 18.85 5.31 -5.89
N LYS A 148 18.38 5.45 -4.65
CA LYS A 148 17.62 4.40 -3.95
C LYS A 148 16.12 4.55 -4.11
N ILE A 149 15.61 5.78 -4.06
CA ILE A 149 14.19 6.09 -4.16
C ILE A 149 13.99 7.52 -4.67
N ALA A 150 12.92 7.73 -5.43
CA ALA A 150 12.39 9.05 -5.74
C ALA A 150 10.88 9.03 -5.46
N ALA A 151 10.36 10.08 -4.85
CA ALA A 151 8.96 10.14 -4.47
C ALA A 151 8.39 11.55 -4.61
N ALA A 152 7.08 11.60 -4.85
CA ALA A 152 6.32 12.83 -4.97
C ALA A 152 4.97 12.67 -4.28
N CYS A 153 4.49 13.76 -3.66
CA CYS A 153 3.17 13.81 -3.04
C CYS A 153 2.39 15.01 -3.55
N GLY A 154 1.33 14.75 -4.33
CA GLY A 154 0.38 15.79 -4.77
C GLY A 154 -0.75 15.94 -3.76
N THR A 155 -1.17 17.17 -3.49
CA THR A 155 -2.26 17.48 -2.57
C THR A 155 -3.22 18.49 -3.19
N ASP A 156 -4.51 18.26 -3.05
CA ASP A 156 -5.53 19.28 -3.28
C ASP A 156 -5.79 20.05 -1.98
N SER A 157 -5.18 21.22 -1.83
CA SER A 157 -5.27 22.00 -0.61
C SER A 157 -6.65 22.63 -0.39
N THR A 158 -7.56 22.55 -1.36
CA THR A 158 -8.92 23.09 -1.25
C THR A 158 -9.91 22.12 -0.58
N LEU A 159 -9.59 20.82 -0.52
CA LEU A 159 -10.47 19.82 0.10
C LEU A 159 -10.31 19.80 1.64
N PRO A 160 -11.37 19.58 2.43
CA PRO A 160 -11.25 19.50 3.88
C PRO A 160 -10.65 18.16 4.33
N TYR A 161 -9.81 18.17 5.38
CA TYR A 161 -9.50 16.94 6.13
C TYR A 161 -10.66 16.64 7.07
N ARG A 162 -11.28 15.47 6.95
CA ARG A 162 -12.31 15.05 7.91
C ARG A 162 -11.63 14.47 9.15
N HIS A 163 -11.92 15.05 10.31
CA HIS A 163 -11.51 14.49 11.59
C HIS A 163 -12.09 13.07 11.73
N ALA A 164 -11.28 12.11 12.15
CA ALA A 164 -11.74 10.75 12.42
C ALA A 164 -12.58 10.77 13.73
N PRO A 165 -13.93 10.72 13.68
CA PRO A 165 -14.76 10.89 14.88
C PRO A 165 -15.08 9.54 15.53
N GLY A 166 -14.19 8.54 15.41
CA GLY A 166 -14.46 7.16 15.83
C GLY A 166 -13.40 6.59 16.76
N ARG A 167 -13.83 5.73 17.68
CA ARG A 167 -12.95 4.86 18.47
C ARG A 167 -12.18 3.94 17.51
N PRO A 168 -10.85 4.00 17.46
CA PRO A 168 -10.10 3.20 16.50
C PRO A 168 -10.18 1.72 16.87
N ALA A 169 -10.09 0.88 15.85
CA ALA A 169 -9.85 -0.55 16.02
C ALA A 169 -8.35 -0.80 16.26
N GLY A 170 -8.02 -1.70 17.17
CA GLY A 170 -6.66 -2.23 17.35
C GLY A 170 -6.12 -2.12 18.78
N ALA A 171 -5.16 -3.00 19.10
CA ALA A 171 -4.46 -2.99 20.39
C ALA A 171 -3.52 -1.78 20.51
N ALA A 172 -3.04 -1.52 21.74
CA ALA A 172 -1.95 -0.57 21.95
C ALA A 172 -0.73 -0.97 21.10
N LEU A 173 -0.08 0.02 20.52
CA LEU A 173 1.07 -0.15 19.63
C LEU A 173 2.12 0.89 20.00
N LYS A 174 3.38 0.48 20.11
CA LYS A 174 4.48 1.41 20.41
C LYS A 174 5.80 0.89 19.87
N LEU A 175 6.49 1.74 19.13
CA LEU A 175 7.87 1.51 18.69
C LEU A 175 8.84 2.07 19.74
N ALA A 176 9.89 1.31 20.03
CA ALA A 176 10.97 1.77 20.88
C ALA A 176 11.93 2.65 20.08
N LEU A 177 12.01 3.93 20.44
CA LEU A 177 12.96 4.90 19.87
C LEU A 177 13.72 5.61 21.00
N PRO A 178 14.91 6.16 20.74
CA PRO A 178 15.55 7.06 21.68
C PRO A 178 14.74 8.36 21.85
N ARG A 179 14.98 9.04 22.97
CA ARG A 179 14.25 10.24 23.41
C ARG A 179 15.21 11.43 23.45
N PHE A 180 15.29 12.18 22.35
CA PHE A 180 16.11 13.38 22.27
C PHE A 180 15.24 14.63 22.44
N SER A 181 15.62 15.47 23.40
CA SER A 181 15.06 16.82 23.55
C SER A 181 15.94 17.80 22.80
N GLN A 182 15.34 18.67 21.98
CA GLN A 182 16.04 19.79 21.35
C GLN A 182 16.44 20.85 22.38
N MET A 183 15.66 21.03 23.45
CA MET A 183 15.94 22.00 24.52
C MET A 183 17.20 21.64 25.32
N ALA A 184 17.55 20.35 25.36
CA ALA A 184 18.79 19.88 25.97
C ALA A 184 20.03 20.04 25.08
N GLN A 185 19.88 20.54 23.85
CA GLN A 185 20.99 20.69 22.90
C GLN A 185 21.49 22.13 22.87
N LYS A 186 22.82 22.31 22.79
CA LYS A 186 23.43 23.62 22.54
C LYS A 186 23.68 23.79 21.05
N VAL A 187 22.95 24.69 20.40
CA VAL A 187 23.19 25.08 18.99
C VAL A 187 23.68 26.52 18.91
N GLY A 188 24.67 26.79 18.06
CA GLY A 188 25.27 28.12 17.90
C GLY A 188 24.41 29.15 17.16
N TYR A 189 23.15 28.84 16.85
CA TYR A 189 22.23 29.71 16.14
C TYR A 189 20.83 29.62 16.75
N ALA A 190 20.14 30.77 16.84
CA ALA A 190 18.74 30.83 17.27
C ALA A 190 17.85 30.13 16.23
N GLY A 191 17.36 28.94 16.55
CA GLY A 191 16.43 28.22 15.68
C GLY A 191 15.97 26.90 16.26
N ASP A 192 14.69 26.57 16.07
CA ASP A 192 14.12 25.29 16.43
C ASP A 192 14.72 24.17 15.55
N ILE A 193 15.43 23.23 16.17
CA ILE A 193 16.01 22.04 15.53
C ILE A 193 15.08 20.81 15.66
N CYS A 194 13.77 21.02 15.73
CA CYS A 194 12.80 19.99 16.03
C CYS A 194 12.78 18.90 14.94
N SER A 195 12.92 19.31 13.67
CA SER A 195 13.03 18.40 12.52
C SER A 195 14.27 17.49 12.61
N PRO A 196 15.52 18.02 12.61
CA PRO A 196 16.70 17.15 12.69
C PRO A 196 16.80 16.37 14.01
N THR A 197 16.24 16.87 15.11
CA THR A 197 16.17 16.11 16.38
C THR A 197 15.22 14.91 16.24
N SER A 198 14.06 15.10 15.61
CA SER A 198 13.12 14.01 15.29
C SER A 198 13.74 13.00 14.34
N LEU A 199 14.44 13.46 13.30
CA LEU A 199 15.16 12.60 12.39
C LEU A 199 16.26 11.80 13.09
N ALA A 200 17.04 12.42 13.98
CA ALA A 200 18.06 11.73 14.75
C ALA A 200 17.47 10.61 15.62
N MET A 201 16.31 10.85 16.25
CA MET A 201 15.61 9.81 17.03
C MET A 201 15.24 8.61 16.14
N VAL A 202 14.68 8.87 14.96
CA VAL A 202 14.30 7.81 14.01
C VAL A 202 15.52 7.05 13.47
N LEU A 203 16.57 7.75 13.00
CA LEU A 203 17.78 7.10 12.48
C LEU A 203 18.47 6.24 13.54
N SER A 204 18.56 6.75 14.78
CA SER A 204 19.15 6.01 15.90
C SER A 204 18.29 4.83 16.33
N GLY A 205 16.97 4.97 16.37
CA GLY A 205 16.07 3.85 16.66
C GLY A 205 16.06 2.79 15.55
N LEU A 206 16.36 3.19 14.31
CA LEU A 206 16.62 2.27 13.20
C LEU A 206 18.07 1.74 13.19
N GLY A 207 18.85 1.97 14.25
CA GLY A 207 20.15 1.32 14.45
C GLY A 207 21.33 2.00 13.75
N VAL A 208 21.22 3.28 13.37
CA VAL A 208 22.37 4.05 12.87
C VAL A 208 22.66 5.21 13.83
N LYS A 209 23.90 5.30 14.33
CA LYS A 209 24.34 6.38 15.23
C LYS A 209 24.00 7.75 14.65
N ALA A 210 23.11 8.48 15.30
CA ALA A 210 22.68 9.81 14.91
C ALA A 210 22.44 10.67 16.16
N GLY A 211 23.11 11.82 16.23
CA GLY A 211 22.87 12.83 17.27
C GLY A 211 22.11 14.02 16.70
N ALA A 212 21.38 14.75 17.56
CA ALA A 212 20.60 15.90 17.15
C ALA A 212 21.46 17.01 16.52
N ILE A 213 22.60 17.36 17.13
CA ILE A 213 23.51 18.40 16.65
C ILE A 213 24.13 18.05 15.29
N ASP A 214 24.68 16.85 15.16
CA ASP A 214 25.29 16.41 13.89
C ASP A 214 24.27 16.33 12.76
N THR A 215 23.05 15.88 13.08
CA THR A 215 21.95 15.83 12.12
C THR A 215 21.55 17.23 11.70
N ALA A 216 21.40 18.17 12.66
CA ALA A 216 21.08 19.57 12.37
C ALA A 216 22.14 20.23 11.48
N ALA A 217 23.43 20.05 11.80
CA ALA A 217 24.52 20.55 10.97
C ALA A 217 24.50 19.98 9.55
N ALA A 218 24.16 18.69 9.39
CA ALA A 218 24.13 18.03 8.10
C ALA A 218 22.98 18.51 7.19
N VAL A 219 21.82 18.84 7.77
CA VAL A 219 20.59 19.18 7.01
C VAL A 219 20.30 20.68 6.95
N ARG A 220 21.18 21.51 7.52
CA ARG A 220 21.02 22.97 7.48
C ARG A 220 20.82 23.44 6.04
N ASP A 221 19.79 24.24 5.85
CA ASP A 221 19.53 24.99 4.64
C ASP A 221 20.23 26.34 4.75
N TYR A 222 21.35 26.49 4.05
CA TYR A 222 22.10 27.75 4.02
C TYR A 222 21.44 28.81 3.15
N GLY A 223 20.56 28.41 2.21
CA GLY A 223 19.81 29.36 1.38
C GLY A 223 18.69 30.03 2.15
N ALA A 224 17.93 29.25 2.93
CA ALA A 224 16.80 29.76 3.74
C ALA A 224 17.18 30.10 5.19
N GLY A 225 18.37 29.71 5.67
CA GLY A 225 18.80 29.97 7.04
C GLY A 225 18.08 29.12 8.11
N ILE A 226 17.56 27.94 7.75
CA ILE A 226 16.74 27.09 8.63
C ILE A 226 17.29 25.66 8.77
N TYR A 227 16.81 24.93 9.79
CA TYR A 227 17.05 23.49 9.97
C TYR A 227 15.84 22.62 9.57
N GLY A 228 14.72 23.26 9.24
CA GLY A 228 13.41 22.63 9.02
C GLY A 228 13.12 22.19 7.59
N ASN A 229 14.07 22.27 6.65
CA ASN A 229 13.84 21.86 5.26
C ASN A 229 13.63 20.33 5.16
N TRP A 230 12.41 19.90 4.84
CA TRP A 230 11.99 18.50 4.80
C TRP A 230 12.66 17.72 3.68
N PHE A 231 12.91 18.36 2.53
CA PHE A 231 13.65 17.73 1.44
C PHE A 231 15.08 17.39 1.88
N PHE A 232 15.79 18.30 2.57
CA PHE A 232 17.14 18.01 3.07
C PHE A 232 17.18 16.97 4.20
N ASN A 233 16.17 16.95 5.08
CA ASN A 233 16.05 15.91 6.10
C ASN A 233 15.87 14.52 5.46
N THR A 234 14.97 14.39 4.47
CA THR A 234 14.77 13.11 3.75
C THR A 234 15.95 12.74 2.86
N ALA A 235 16.62 13.71 2.24
CA ALA A 235 17.84 13.49 1.47
C ALA A 235 18.99 12.98 2.35
N TYR A 236 19.15 13.51 3.57
CA TYR A 236 20.18 13.06 4.51
C TYR A 236 19.95 11.63 5.02
N ALA A 237 18.71 11.28 5.34
CA ALA A 237 18.37 9.89 5.63
C ALA A 237 18.64 8.97 4.42
N GLY A 238 18.31 9.42 3.20
CA GLY A 238 18.60 8.69 1.98
C GLY A 238 20.10 8.50 1.72
N ALA A 239 20.92 9.51 2.00
CA ALA A 239 22.38 9.45 1.90
C ALA A 239 22.99 8.41 2.84
N ARG A 240 22.26 8.02 3.89
CA ARG A 240 22.61 6.99 4.87
C ARG A 240 21.98 5.63 4.53
N GLY A 241 21.45 5.47 3.32
CA GLY A 241 20.95 4.20 2.79
C GLY A 241 19.51 3.86 3.14
N PHE A 242 18.74 4.78 3.72
CA PHE A 242 17.32 4.56 4.02
C PHE A 242 16.44 4.80 2.79
N TYR A 243 15.30 4.11 2.75
CA TYR A 243 14.17 4.53 1.92
C TYR A 243 13.50 5.72 2.61
N THR A 244 13.25 6.79 1.86
CA THR A 244 12.73 8.03 2.41
C THR A 244 11.55 8.53 1.59
N LEU A 245 10.61 9.16 2.29
CA LEU A 245 9.36 9.61 1.71
C LEU A 245 8.92 10.91 2.42
N LEU A 246 8.77 11.99 1.66
CA LEU A 246 8.04 13.18 2.06
C LEU A 246 6.60 13.05 1.54
N THR A 247 5.61 13.06 2.44
CA THR A 247 4.22 12.72 2.14
C THR A 247 3.24 13.52 2.98
N ARG A 248 1.95 13.36 2.67
CA ARG A 248 0.83 13.83 3.46
C ARG A 248 -0.12 12.65 3.66
N LEU A 249 -0.25 12.22 4.91
CA LEU A 249 -1.09 11.10 5.29
C LEU A 249 -2.54 11.56 5.41
N ASN A 250 -3.46 10.78 4.83
CA ASN A 250 -4.88 11.12 4.78
C ASN A 250 -5.61 10.82 6.09
N SER A 251 -5.00 10.04 7.00
CA SER A 251 -5.64 9.60 8.24
C SER A 251 -4.62 9.14 9.28
N LEU A 252 -5.07 9.09 10.55
CA LEU A 252 -4.28 8.46 11.63
C LEU A 252 -4.15 6.95 11.43
N GLU A 253 -5.08 6.32 10.72
CA GLU A 253 -5.01 4.89 10.37
C GLU A 253 -3.85 4.60 9.41
N GLN A 254 -3.54 5.50 8.47
CA GLN A 254 -2.33 5.37 7.64
C GLN A 254 -1.06 5.46 8.49
N ALA A 255 -1.02 6.36 9.48
CA ALA A 255 0.10 6.44 10.42
C ALA A 255 0.23 5.15 11.25
N ARG A 256 -0.89 4.61 11.74
CA ARG A 256 -0.91 3.35 12.48
C ARG A 256 -0.38 2.19 11.62
N GLY A 257 -0.84 2.05 10.38
CA GLY A 257 -0.38 0.98 9.49
C GLY A 257 1.12 1.05 9.18
N LEU A 258 1.68 2.27 9.11
CA LEU A 258 3.14 2.45 8.98
C LEU A 258 3.86 1.96 10.24
N LEU A 259 3.37 2.29 11.44
CA LEU A 259 3.96 1.82 12.70
C LEU A 259 3.84 0.30 12.86
N GLU A 260 2.74 -0.32 12.42
CA GLU A 260 2.57 -1.78 12.38
C GLU A 260 3.59 -2.44 11.43
N ALA A 261 4.00 -1.74 10.36
CA ALA A 261 5.11 -2.13 9.50
C ALA A 261 6.50 -1.79 10.07
N GLY A 262 6.59 -1.30 11.31
CA GLY A 262 7.84 -0.91 11.95
C GLY A 262 8.44 0.40 11.44
N VAL A 263 7.62 1.26 10.83
CA VAL A 263 8.04 2.52 10.20
C VAL A 263 7.58 3.72 11.04
N PRO A 264 8.47 4.40 11.77
CA PRO A 264 8.16 5.63 12.49
C PRO A 264 7.72 6.76 11.54
N VAL A 265 6.87 7.65 12.03
CA VAL A 265 6.34 8.79 11.26
C VAL A 265 6.78 10.10 11.92
N ILE A 266 7.48 10.95 11.19
CA ILE A 266 7.85 12.29 11.67
C ILE A 266 6.78 13.27 11.16
N ALA A 267 5.94 13.78 12.06
CA ALA A 267 4.79 14.60 11.74
C ALA A 267 5.07 16.09 11.97
N SER A 268 4.51 16.95 11.12
CA SER A 268 4.55 18.41 11.25
C SER A 268 3.22 18.93 11.79
N LEU A 269 3.23 19.70 12.87
CA LEU A 269 2.04 20.22 13.54
C LEU A 269 1.95 21.75 13.45
N THR A 270 0.72 22.26 13.48
CA THR A 270 0.38 23.65 13.76
C THR A 270 -0.82 23.70 14.68
N PHE A 271 -0.71 24.50 15.74
CA PHE A 271 -1.79 24.70 16.70
C PHE A 271 -1.62 26.03 17.43
N GLY A 272 -2.75 26.62 17.83
CA GLY A 272 -2.85 27.80 18.69
C GLY A 272 -2.86 27.46 20.18
N PRO A 273 -2.90 28.48 21.05
CA PRO A 273 -3.02 28.31 22.50
C PRO A 273 -4.20 27.41 22.89
N GLY A 274 -3.95 26.42 23.75
CA GLY A 274 -4.97 25.51 24.28
C GLY A 274 -5.53 24.48 23.30
N GLU A 275 -5.13 24.49 22.02
CA GLU A 275 -5.66 23.56 21.01
C GLU A 275 -5.09 22.13 21.13
N LEU A 276 -3.91 21.99 21.73
CA LEU A 276 -3.25 20.70 21.98
C LEU A 276 -2.79 20.62 23.44
N ALA A 277 -3.59 19.94 24.27
CA ALA A 277 -3.26 19.70 25.66
C ALA A 277 -2.01 18.81 25.80
N ASN A 278 -1.32 18.91 26.93
CA ASN A 278 -0.07 18.18 27.21
C ASN A 278 1.10 18.54 26.27
N SER A 279 0.99 19.55 25.41
CA SER A 279 2.10 20.03 24.59
C SER A 279 3.10 20.83 25.45
N PRO A 280 4.43 20.68 25.25
CA PRO A 280 5.42 21.55 25.88
C PRO A 280 5.42 22.97 25.28
N LEU A 281 4.79 23.15 24.12
CA LEU A 281 4.62 24.44 23.46
C LEU A 281 3.20 24.95 23.69
N ASN A 282 3.05 26.25 23.96
CA ASN A 282 1.74 26.91 24.02
C ASN A 282 1.10 27.04 22.63
N LYS A 283 1.88 27.37 21.59
CA LYS A 283 1.45 27.50 20.19
C LYS A 283 2.60 27.27 19.24
N THR A 284 2.33 26.91 17.99
CA THR A 284 3.35 26.81 16.94
C THR A 284 2.79 26.97 15.53
N ARG A 285 3.57 27.65 14.66
CA ARG A 285 3.31 27.72 13.21
C ARG A 285 3.98 26.58 12.42
N GLY A 286 4.78 25.75 13.09
CA GLY A 286 5.46 24.60 12.52
C GLY A 286 6.34 23.94 13.57
N HIS A 287 5.95 22.75 14.01
CA HIS A 287 6.71 21.94 14.97
C HIS A 287 6.76 20.50 14.49
N LEU A 288 7.91 19.85 14.63
CA LEU A 288 8.07 18.46 14.25
C LEU A 288 8.29 17.57 15.45
N LEU A 289 7.64 16.40 15.41
CA LEU A 289 7.76 15.35 16.41
C LEU A 289 7.66 13.98 15.75
N VAL A 290 7.96 12.92 16.50
CA VAL A 290 7.86 11.54 16.01
C VAL A 290 6.60 10.90 16.59
N ILE A 291 5.69 10.41 15.74
CA ILE A 291 4.65 9.48 16.17
C ILE A 291 5.31 8.11 16.35
N THR A 292 5.18 7.57 17.56
CA THR A 292 5.82 6.30 17.96
C THR A 292 4.80 5.22 18.26
N GLY A 293 3.53 5.56 18.44
CA GLY A 293 2.53 4.59 18.83
C GLY A 293 1.12 5.15 18.97
N PHE A 294 0.23 4.26 19.38
CA PHE A 294 -1.14 4.55 19.76
C PHE A 294 -1.49 3.82 21.05
N THR A 295 -2.20 4.48 21.97
CA THR A 295 -2.78 3.81 23.13
C THR A 295 -3.90 2.86 22.72
N ALA A 296 -4.38 2.00 23.63
CA ALA A 296 -5.57 1.17 23.38
C ALA A 296 -6.84 2.01 23.12
N GLY A 297 -6.89 3.25 23.63
CA GLY A 297 -7.96 4.21 23.36
C GLY A 297 -7.84 4.92 22.01
N GLY A 298 -6.66 4.84 21.37
CA GLY A 298 -6.41 5.49 20.08
C GLY A 298 -5.69 6.83 20.13
N ASP A 299 -5.29 7.26 21.32
CA ASP A 299 -4.50 8.48 21.52
C ASP A 299 -3.09 8.30 20.99
N VAL A 300 -2.49 9.41 20.56
CA VAL A 300 -1.26 9.39 19.79
C VAL A 300 -0.07 9.45 20.74
N ILE A 301 0.75 8.39 20.75
CA ILE A 301 2.00 8.35 21.51
C ILE A 301 3.09 8.96 20.63
N THR A 302 3.77 9.98 21.14
CA THR A 302 4.78 10.74 20.40
C THR A 302 6.06 10.91 21.19
N HIS A 303 7.17 11.13 20.49
CA HIS A 303 8.38 11.72 21.04
C HIS A 303 8.47 13.17 20.56
N ASP A 304 8.19 14.11 21.47
CA ASP A 304 8.17 15.55 21.23
C ASP A 304 9.54 16.16 21.60
N PRO A 305 10.32 16.64 20.61
CA PRO A 305 11.64 17.18 20.88
C PRO A 305 11.59 18.50 21.66
N ALA A 306 10.48 19.25 21.63
CA ALA A 306 10.35 20.51 22.37
C ALA A 306 10.21 20.31 23.89
N ALA A 307 10.16 19.07 24.37
CA ALA A 307 10.19 18.77 25.78
C ALA A 307 11.46 19.35 26.46
N PRO A 308 11.37 19.85 27.70
CA PRO A 308 12.48 20.53 28.38
C PRO A 308 13.66 19.59 28.71
N ARG A 309 13.39 18.28 28.85
CA ARG A 309 14.41 17.28 29.20
C ARG A 309 14.08 15.90 28.59
N PRO A 310 15.09 15.04 28.34
CA PRO A 310 14.89 13.72 27.71
C PRO A 310 13.81 12.84 28.35
N GLY A 311 13.68 12.86 29.68
CA GLY A 311 12.67 12.09 30.41
C GLY A 311 11.21 12.53 30.18
N SER A 312 10.99 13.68 29.53
CA SER A 312 9.66 14.24 29.24
C SER A 312 9.34 14.34 27.74
N VAL A 313 10.19 13.74 26.90
CA VAL A 313 10.05 13.71 25.44
C VAL A 313 8.86 12.86 25.02
N GLU A 314 8.64 11.71 25.67
CA GLU A 314 7.46 10.90 25.36
C GLU A 314 6.20 11.56 25.90
N ARG A 315 5.21 11.73 25.01
CA ARG A 315 3.92 12.36 25.34
C ARG A 315 2.78 11.65 24.64
N VAL A 316 1.64 11.60 25.31
CA VAL A 316 0.38 11.12 24.75
C VAL A 316 -0.50 12.33 24.49
N TYR A 317 -1.01 12.43 23.26
CA TYR A 317 -1.92 13.48 22.82
C TYR A 317 -3.29 12.91 22.53
N ASP A 318 -4.33 13.64 22.95
CA ASP A 318 -5.71 13.35 22.56
C ASP A 318 -5.81 13.24 21.04
N ARG A 319 -6.44 12.16 20.59
CA ARG A 319 -6.56 11.82 19.17
C ARG A 319 -7.19 12.95 18.35
N ALA A 320 -8.24 13.59 18.86
CA ALA A 320 -8.99 14.60 18.12
C ALA A 320 -8.22 15.91 18.03
N GLN A 321 -7.59 16.35 19.13
CA GLN A 321 -6.68 17.50 19.17
C GLN A 321 -5.50 17.30 18.22
N PHE A 322 -4.83 16.15 18.30
CA PHE A 322 -3.71 15.84 17.41
C PHE A 322 -4.14 15.78 15.94
N SER A 323 -5.29 15.17 15.65
CA SER A 323 -5.86 15.15 14.29
C SER A 323 -6.11 16.56 13.74
N ARG A 324 -6.62 17.49 14.55
CA ARG A 324 -6.80 18.89 14.14
C ARG A 324 -5.45 19.54 13.86
N ALA A 325 -4.51 19.44 14.79
CA ALA A 325 -3.19 20.06 14.71
C ALA A 325 -2.33 19.55 13.54
N TRP A 326 -2.54 18.30 13.13
CA TRP A 326 -1.75 17.64 12.08
C TRP A 326 -2.51 17.45 10.76
N LEU A 327 -3.60 16.68 10.77
CA LEU A 327 -4.37 16.40 9.55
C LEU A 327 -5.09 17.67 9.09
N GLY A 328 -5.76 18.39 9.99
CA GLY A 328 -6.47 19.64 9.66
C GLY A 328 -5.53 20.76 9.24
N ASN A 329 -4.64 21.17 10.14
CA ASN A 329 -3.84 22.40 9.99
C ASN A 329 -2.60 22.22 9.12
N LYS A 330 -2.04 21.01 9.04
CA LYS A 330 -0.82 20.69 8.27
C LYS A 330 -1.04 19.68 7.15
N TYR A 331 -2.30 19.34 6.87
CA TYR A 331 -2.67 18.46 5.78
C TYR A 331 -2.03 17.06 5.88
N GLY A 332 -1.78 16.60 7.11
CA GLY A 332 -1.14 15.30 7.38
C GLY A 332 0.33 15.23 6.98
N LEU A 333 1.00 16.38 6.82
CA LEU A 333 2.40 16.46 6.42
C LEU A 333 3.29 15.63 7.34
N ALA A 334 4.03 14.71 6.72
CA ALA A 334 4.98 13.87 7.40
C ALA A 334 6.15 13.53 6.50
N TYR A 335 7.28 13.18 7.11
CA TYR A 335 8.30 12.43 6.40
C TYR A 335 8.70 11.17 7.15
N ILE A 336 9.16 10.21 6.35
CA ILE A 336 9.40 8.83 6.76
C ILE A 336 10.82 8.46 6.34
N ALA A 337 11.49 7.72 7.22
CA ALA A 337 12.71 7.00 6.91
C ALA A 337 12.53 5.53 7.33
N ALA A 338 12.82 4.59 6.43
CA ALA A 338 12.64 3.16 6.66
C ALA A 338 13.79 2.35 6.07
N LYS A 339 14.09 1.21 6.70
CA LYS A 339 15.11 0.27 6.19
C LYS A 339 14.68 -0.40 4.90
N ASN A 340 13.38 -0.67 4.77
CA ASN A 340 12.77 -1.27 3.59
C ASN A 340 11.30 -0.83 3.48
N PHE A 341 10.73 -0.93 2.28
CA PHE A 341 9.29 -0.75 2.01
C PHE A 341 8.66 -2.04 1.47
N GLY A 342 9.27 -3.20 1.72
CA GLY A 342 8.87 -4.48 1.12
C GLY A 342 7.46 -4.93 1.53
N SER A 343 7.01 -4.57 2.73
CA SER A 343 5.64 -4.82 3.24
C SER A 343 4.63 -3.72 2.84
N LEU A 344 5.10 -2.65 2.20
CA LEU A 344 4.31 -1.49 1.79
C LEU A 344 4.00 -1.50 0.30
N LEU A 345 3.69 -2.68 -0.23
CA LEU A 345 3.44 -2.90 -1.64
C LEU A 345 2.04 -3.44 -1.89
N ALA A 346 1.50 -3.06 -3.04
CA ALA A 346 0.25 -3.60 -3.58
C ALA A 346 0.38 -3.83 -5.08
N VAL A 347 -0.51 -4.66 -5.62
CA VAL A 347 -0.66 -4.81 -7.07
C VAL A 347 -1.27 -3.55 -7.67
N LYS A 348 -0.55 -2.89 -8.58
CA LYS A 348 -1.03 -1.70 -9.30
C LYS A 348 -1.68 -2.04 -10.65
N SER A 349 -1.37 -3.20 -11.23
CA SER A 349 -2.02 -3.68 -12.45
C SER A 349 -3.46 -4.14 -12.18
N LYS A 350 -4.28 -4.17 -13.24
CA LYS A 350 -5.67 -4.65 -13.19
C LYS A 350 -5.78 -6.07 -12.59
N VAL A 351 -4.88 -6.93 -13.07
CA VAL A 351 -4.66 -8.30 -12.64
C VAL A 351 -3.19 -8.64 -12.89
N THR A 352 -2.62 -9.52 -12.09
CA THR A 352 -1.34 -10.16 -12.37
C THR A 352 -1.41 -11.63 -12.03
N GLU A 353 -0.70 -12.43 -12.79
CA GLU A 353 -0.51 -13.85 -12.48
C GLU A 353 0.59 -14.01 -11.45
N LEU A 354 0.43 -15.06 -10.65
CA LEU A 354 1.37 -15.53 -9.66
C LEU A 354 1.83 -16.93 -10.08
N TYR A 355 3.14 -17.14 -10.14
CA TYR A 355 3.75 -18.37 -10.64
C TYR A 355 4.56 -19.09 -9.56
N ASP A 356 4.67 -20.42 -9.64
CA ASP A 356 5.62 -21.20 -8.83
C ASP A 356 7.07 -20.74 -9.07
N ARG A 357 7.39 -20.45 -10.34
CA ARG A 357 8.69 -19.94 -10.78
C ARG A 357 8.54 -19.02 -12.00
N PRO A 358 9.50 -18.13 -12.25
CA PRO A 358 9.49 -17.26 -13.44
C PRO A 358 9.39 -18.01 -14.78
N PRO A 359 8.30 -17.87 -15.55
CA PRO A 359 8.20 -18.49 -16.88
C PRO A 359 9.07 -17.78 -17.92
N ARG A 360 9.66 -18.56 -18.84
CA ARG A 360 10.46 -18.08 -19.98
C ARG A 360 9.62 -17.77 -21.23
N GLY A 361 8.37 -18.21 -21.28
CA GLY A 361 7.48 -18.02 -22.43
C GLY A 361 6.06 -18.54 -22.18
N ALA A 362 5.21 -18.49 -23.22
CA ALA A 362 3.78 -18.80 -23.11
C ALA A 362 3.48 -20.24 -22.65
N LYS A 363 4.27 -21.23 -23.08
CA LYS A 363 4.10 -22.63 -22.67
C LYS A 363 4.36 -22.80 -21.16
N GLU A 364 5.47 -22.25 -20.68
CA GLU A 364 5.80 -22.28 -19.24
C GLU A 364 4.83 -21.45 -18.41
N ARG A 365 4.34 -20.32 -18.93
CA ARG A 365 3.33 -19.49 -18.26
C ARG A 365 2.11 -20.32 -17.86
N LEU A 366 1.58 -21.14 -18.77
CA LEU A 366 0.42 -21.99 -18.48
C LEU A 366 0.75 -23.15 -17.53
N LYS A 367 2.00 -23.62 -17.53
CA LYS A 367 2.46 -24.72 -16.66
C LYS A 367 2.72 -24.27 -15.23
N PHE A 368 3.20 -23.04 -15.03
CA PHE A 368 3.67 -22.55 -13.74
C PHE A 368 2.70 -21.59 -13.06
N ILE A 369 1.58 -21.23 -13.69
CA ILE A 369 0.58 -20.37 -13.05
C ILE A 369 -0.08 -21.11 -11.89
N GLU A 370 -0.09 -20.43 -10.75
CA GLU A 370 -0.68 -20.89 -9.49
C GLU A 370 -1.94 -20.11 -9.14
N SER A 371 -1.89 -18.79 -9.34
CA SER A 371 -2.99 -17.90 -8.95
C SER A 371 -2.99 -16.60 -9.76
N GLN A 372 -3.99 -15.76 -9.52
CA GLN A 372 -4.03 -14.36 -9.92
C GLN A 372 -4.25 -13.47 -8.70
N LEU A 373 -3.59 -12.31 -8.71
CA LEU A 373 -3.84 -11.18 -7.81
C LEU A 373 -4.55 -10.08 -8.58
N VAL A 374 -5.54 -9.44 -7.97
CA VAL A 374 -6.24 -8.27 -8.50
C VAL A 374 -5.64 -6.97 -7.96
N GLN A 375 -5.97 -5.85 -8.59
CA GLN A 375 -5.52 -4.52 -8.16
C GLN A 375 -5.78 -4.27 -6.67
N ASN A 376 -4.87 -3.53 -6.04
CA ASN A 376 -4.81 -3.19 -4.61
C ASN A 376 -4.54 -4.34 -3.64
N GLU A 377 -4.46 -5.59 -4.12
CA GLU A 377 -4.06 -6.68 -3.22
C GLU A 377 -2.66 -6.46 -2.65
N ARG A 378 -2.57 -6.58 -1.33
CA ARG A 378 -1.34 -6.35 -0.58
C ARG A 378 -0.37 -7.49 -0.74
N VAL A 379 0.90 -7.15 -0.91
CA VAL A 379 2.00 -8.12 -0.98
C VAL A 379 3.15 -7.74 -0.06
N GLU A 380 3.87 -8.75 0.40
CA GLU A 380 5.20 -8.58 0.99
C GLU A 380 6.25 -9.05 -0.03
N LEU A 381 7.19 -8.17 -0.39
CA LEU A 381 8.30 -8.51 -1.27
C LEU A 381 9.38 -9.28 -0.51
N LEU A 382 9.77 -10.43 -1.07
CA LEU A 382 10.82 -11.29 -0.54
C LEU A 382 12.14 -11.10 -1.29
N GLU A 383 12.08 -11.12 -2.62
CA GLU A 383 13.27 -10.95 -3.46
C GLU A 383 12.90 -10.40 -4.84
N ILE A 384 13.89 -9.80 -5.52
CA ILE A 384 13.80 -9.42 -6.93
C ILE A 384 14.91 -10.14 -7.70
N SER A 385 14.55 -10.77 -8.81
CA SER A 385 15.49 -11.38 -9.76
C SER A 385 15.13 -11.00 -11.18
N GLY A 386 15.96 -10.15 -11.81
CA GLY A 386 15.65 -9.55 -13.11
C GLY A 386 14.29 -8.81 -13.07
N PRO A 387 13.35 -9.11 -13.97
CA PRO A 387 12.03 -8.47 -13.99
C PRO A 387 11.01 -9.11 -13.03
N TRP A 388 11.42 -10.11 -12.24
CA TRP A 388 10.53 -10.91 -11.42
C TRP A 388 10.67 -10.55 -9.94
N ALA A 389 9.54 -10.46 -9.25
CA ALA A 389 9.46 -10.29 -7.81
C ALA A 389 8.85 -11.55 -7.21
N ARG A 390 9.50 -12.13 -6.19
CA ARG A 390 8.87 -13.16 -5.36
C ARG A 390 8.19 -12.48 -4.18
N VAL A 391 6.95 -12.87 -3.93
CA VAL A 391 6.10 -12.21 -2.95
C VAL A 391 5.35 -13.19 -2.07
N ARG A 392 4.93 -12.71 -0.91
CA ARG A 392 3.76 -13.23 -0.19
C ARG A 392 2.52 -12.45 -0.60
N ALA A 393 1.50 -13.12 -1.11
CA ALA A 393 0.19 -12.54 -1.35
C ALA A 393 -0.61 -12.54 -0.03
N LEU A 394 -0.65 -11.40 0.65
CA LEU A 394 -1.13 -11.29 2.04
C LEU A 394 -2.63 -11.56 2.19
N GLU A 395 -3.38 -11.47 1.09
CA GLU A 395 -4.83 -11.68 1.03
C GLU A 395 -5.22 -13.02 0.38
N GLN A 396 -4.25 -13.91 0.19
CA GLN A 396 -4.49 -15.27 -0.28
C GLN A 396 -3.90 -16.25 0.73
N ALA A 397 -4.74 -16.90 1.53
CA ALA A 397 -4.25 -17.95 2.42
C ALA A 397 -4.06 -19.27 1.67
N SER A 398 -3.02 -20.03 2.02
CA SER A 398 -2.86 -21.42 1.63
C SER A 398 -2.25 -22.23 2.79
N LEU A 399 -2.60 -23.51 2.87
CA LEU A 399 -2.05 -24.40 3.90
C LEU A 399 -0.58 -24.67 3.61
N LYS A 400 0.24 -24.59 4.66
CA LYS A 400 1.61 -25.11 4.62
C LYS A 400 1.60 -26.62 4.46
N SER A 401 2.76 -27.18 4.10
CA SER A 401 2.98 -28.64 4.00
C SER A 401 2.62 -29.42 5.27
N ASN A 402 2.55 -28.76 6.44
CA ASN A 402 2.10 -29.36 7.69
C ASN A 402 0.58 -29.61 7.76
N GLY A 403 -0.20 -29.14 6.77
CA GLY A 403 -1.66 -29.31 6.68
C GLY A 403 -2.48 -28.59 7.74
N LYS A 404 -1.86 -27.78 8.61
CA LYS A 404 -2.52 -27.17 9.78
C LYS A 404 -2.43 -25.65 9.80
N THR A 405 -1.35 -25.09 9.24
CA THR A 405 -1.08 -23.66 9.34
C THR A 405 -1.39 -22.99 8.01
N LEU A 406 -2.33 -22.06 8.00
CA LEU A 406 -2.51 -21.15 6.87
C LEU A 406 -1.42 -20.07 6.87
N SER A 407 -0.90 -19.78 5.69
CA SER A 407 0.00 -18.65 5.47
C SER A 407 -0.29 -17.97 4.13
N PRO A 408 0.14 -16.71 3.94
CA PRO A 408 0.07 -16.04 2.65
C PRO A 408 0.65 -16.89 1.50
N TYR A 409 -0.04 -16.91 0.37
CA TYR A 409 0.36 -17.64 -0.83
C TYR A 409 1.69 -17.10 -1.35
N LEU A 410 2.59 -18.00 -1.74
CA LEU A 410 3.91 -17.64 -2.24
C LEU A 410 3.96 -17.77 -3.75
N GLY A 411 4.63 -16.84 -4.42
CA GLY A 411 4.95 -17.01 -5.82
C GLY A 411 5.66 -15.83 -6.45
N TRP A 412 5.89 -15.95 -7.75
CA TRP A 412 6.58 -14.98 -8.58
C TRP A 412 5.60 -14.20 -9.45
N LEU A 413 5.82 -12.91 -9.60
CA LEU A 413 5.08 -12.04 -10.50
C LEU A 413 6.02 -11.02 -11.15
N ARG A 414 5.52 -10.28 -12.15
CA ARG A 414 6.28 -9.19 -12.76
C ARG A 414 6.45 -8.03 -11.77
N ALA A 415 7.68 -7.64 -11.47
CA ALA A 415 7.97 -6.56 -10.54
C ALA A 415 7.32 -5.22 -10.97
N GLU A 416 7.15 -5.00 -12.28
CA GLU A 416 6.45 -3.82 -12.83
C GLU A 416 4.95 -3.77 -12.49
N HIS A 417 4.35 -4.86 -11.99
CA HIS A 417 2.96 -4.88 -11.54
C HIS A 417 2.79 -4.47 -10.08
N LEU A 418 3.89 -4.28 -9.35
CA LEU A 418 3.87 -3.79 -7.97
C LEU A 418 4.06 -2.27 -7.93
N GLY A 419 3.50 -1.67 -6.89
CA GLY A 419 3.75 -0.27 -6.55
C GLY A 419 3.70 -0.06 -5.05
N PHE A 420 4.32 1.03 -4.61
CA PHE A 420 4.18 1.51 -3.24
C PHE A 420 2.71 1.77 -2.91
N SER A 421 2.29 1.36 -1.72
CA SER A 421 0.94 1.59 -1.23
C SER A 421 0.99 1.87 0.27
N LEU A 422 0.49 3.05 0.66
CA LEU A 422 0.29 3.37 2.06
C LEU A 422 -0.71 2.39 2.67
N PRO A 423 -0.42 1.83 3.86
CA PRO A 423 -1.28 0.85 4.49
C PRO A 423 -2.55 1.54 4.98
N GLU A 424 -3.71 1.13 4.46
CA GLU A 424 -5.00 1.64 4.89
C GLU A 424 -6.07 0.55 4.83
N ALA A 425 -6.91 0.50 5.87
CA ALA A 425 -8.01 -0.44 5.93
C ALA A 425 -8.99 -0.22 4.75
N HIS A 426 -9.38 -1.32 4.13
CA HIS A 426 -10.32 -1.28 3.02
C HIS A 426 -11.75 -1.12 3.55
N THR A 427 -12.51 -0.19 2.96
CA THR A 427 -13.87 0.15 3.37
C THR A 427 -14.93 -0.37 2.41
N ALA A 428 -14.51 -0.95 1.28
CA ALA A 428 -15.39 -1.56 0.31
C ALA A 428 -14.67 -2.65 -0.51
N VAL A 429 -15.47 -3.51 -1.14
CA VAL A 429 -15.02 -4.49 -2.13
C VAL A 429 -15.94 -4.48 -3.34
N VAL A 430 -15.38 -4.66 -4.54
CA VAL A 430 -16.15 -4.78 -5.78
C VAL A 430 -16.91 -6.10 -5.79
N LYS A 431 -18.24 -6.03 -5.89
CA LYS A 431 -19.15 -7.19 -5.91
C LYS A 431 -19.74 -7.50 -7.28
N SER A 432 -19.70 -6.57 -8.23
CA SER A 432 -20.02 -6.86 -9.62
C SER A 432 -18.83 -7.57 -10.29
N LYS A 433 -19.08 -8.28 -11.40
CA LYS A 433 -18.02 -8.95 -12.17
C LYS A 433 -16.91 -7.95 -12.53
N THR A 434 -17.29 -6.82 -13.09
CA THR A 434 -16.40 -5.68 -13.28
C THR A 434 -17.03 -4.38 -12.79
N ALA A 435 -16.21 -3.36 -12.54
CA ALA A 435 -16.65 -2.02 -12.20
C ALA A 435 -15.72 -0.98 -12.84
N ALA A 436 -16.26 -0.03 -13.61
CA ALA A 436 -15.48 1.09 -14.13
C ALA A 436 -14.93 1.95 -12.97
N SER A 437 -13.74 2.54 -13.14
CA SER A 437 -13.12 3.52 -12.24
C SER A 437 -12.30 4.52 -13.04
N ALA A 438 -11.85 5.62 -12.42
CA ALA A 438 -10.96 6.59 -13.07
C ALA A 438 -9.66 5.96 -13.59
N GLY A 439 -9.18 4.89 -12.94
CA GLY A 439 -7.98 4.15 -13.33
C GLY A 439 -8.24 2.98 -14.30
N GLY A 440 -9.45 2.86 -14.84
CA GLY A 440 -9.88 1.76 -15.69
C GLY A 440 -10.83 0.80 -14.99
N GLU A 441 -11.03 -0.38 -15.58
CA GLU A 441 -11.99 -1.36 -15.09
C GLU A 441 -11.40 -2.23 -13.96
N LEU A 442 -12.12 -2.36 -12.84
CA LEU A 442 -11.78 -3.17 -11.68
C LEU A 442 -12.44 -4.56 -11.77
N SER A 443 -11.75 -5.59 -11.27
CA SER A 443 -12.31 -6.93 -11.09
C SER A 443 -13.19 -7.03 -9.85
N MET A 444 -14.15 -7.96 -9.84
CA MET A 444 -14.71 -8.50 -8.60
C MET A 444 -13.60 -8.82 -7.60
N GLY A 445 -13.84 -8.53 -6.33
CA GLY A 445 -12.90 -8.79 -5.25
C GLY A 445 -11.80 -7.74 -5.08
N VAL A 446 -11.68 -6.74 -5.97
CA VAL A 446 -10.83 -5.57 -5.72
C VAL A 446 -11.35 -4.85 -4.49
N LYS A 447 -10.50 -4.66 -3.49
CA LYS A 447 -10.83 -3.92 -2.28
C LYS A 447 -10.33 -2.48 -2.38
N LEU A 448 -11.10 -1.56 -1.81
CA LEU A 448 -10.90 -0.13 -1.92
C LEU A 448 -10.88 0.51 -0.53
N ALA A 449 -9.88 1.35 -0.26
CA ALA A 449 -9.86 2.20 0.93
C ALA A 449 -10.88 3.36 0.81
N HIS A 450 -11.05 3.88 -0.40
CA HIS A 450 -11.96 4.98 -0.72
C HIS A 450 -12.85 4.57 -1.90
N ALA A 451 -14.17 4.75 -1.77
CA ALA A 451 -15.08 4.56 -2.88
C ALA A 451 -15.41 5.93 -3.49
N GLY A 452 -14.85 6.22 -4.67
CA GLY A 452 -15.34 7.33 -5.49
C GLY A 452 -16.82 7.12 -5.84
N ARG A 453 -17.56 8.22 -6.07
CA ARG A 453 -18.85 8.11 -6.79
C ARG A 453 -18.55 7.87 -8.27
N PRO A 454 -19.26 6.98 -9.00
CA PRO A 454 -20.60 6.45 -8.73
C PRO A 454 -20.63 4.96 -8.33
N HIS A 455 -19.62 4.45 -7.62
CA HIS A 455 -19.42 3.01 -7.47
C HIS A 455 -20.37 2.30 -6.48
N GLY A 456 -21.24 3.00 -5.76
CA GLY A 456 -22.04 2.43 -4.65
C GLY A 456 -22.83 1.15 -5.00
N ARG A 457 -23.39 1.03 -6.22
CA ARG A 457 -24.12 -0.18 -6.65
C ARG A 457 -23.21 -1.38 -6.93
N HIS A 458 -21.96 -1.11 -7.30
CA HIS A 458 -20.94 -2.11 -7.64
C HIS A 458 -20.12 -2.56 -6.42
N LEU A 459 -20.35 -1.95 -5.26
CA LEU A 459 -19.56 -2.17 -4.06
C LEU A 459 -20.39 -2.84 -2.94
N ASN A 460 -19.70 -3.61 -2.13
CA ASN A 460 -20.13 -4.02 -0.80
C ASN A 460 -19.27 -3.29 0.25
N PRO A 461 -19.86 -2.61 1.25
CA PRO A 461 -19.08 -1.96 2.30
C PRO A 461 -18.36 -2.98 3.21
N LEU A 462 -17.21 -2.58 3.73
CA LEU A 462 -16.38 -3.32 4.68
C LEU A 462 -16.13 -2.49 5.95
N PRO A 463 -16.08 -3.10 7.14
CA PRO A 463 -16.54 -4.47 7.41
C PRO A 463 -18.07 -4.51 7.38
N GLY A 464 -18.66 -5.45 6.64
CA GLY A 464 -20.10 -5.62 6.56
C GLY A 464 -20.44 -7.07 6.33
N LYS A 465 -21.01 -7.74 7.33
CA LYS A 465 -21.56 -9.09 7.17
C LYS A 465 -23.06 -8.94 6.92
N ALA A 466 -23.50 -9.18 5.69
CA ALA A 466 -24.91 -9.37 5.42
C ALA A 466 -25.43 -10.53 6.30
N PRO A 467 -26.71 -10.53 6.73
CA PRO A 467 -27.30 -11.66 7.44
C PRO A 467 -27.08 -12.96 6.65
N ALA A 468 -26.85 -14.09 7.33
CA ALA A 468 -26.43 -15.35 6.72
C ALA A 468 -27.29 -15.76 5.50
N ALA A 469 -28.62 -15.68 5.60
CA ALA A 469 -29.53 -15.99 4.50
C ALA A 469 -29.36 -15.05 3.29
N SER A 470 -29.13 -13.76 3.53
CA SER A 470 -28.84 -12.80 2.45
C SER A 470 -27.48 -13.07 1.83
N LEU A 471 -26.47 -13.36 2.66
CA LEU A 471 -25.11 -13.65 2.22
C LEU A 471 -25.06 -14.88 1.30
N ARG A 472 -25.75 -15.98 1.65
CA ARG A 472 -25.83 -17.19 0.82
C ARG A 472 -26.39 -16.89 -0.58
N ARG A 473 -27.50 -16.15 -0.68
CA ARG A 473 -28.08 -15.74 -1.97
C ARG A 473 -27.10 -14.90 -2.78
N GLN A 474 -26.41 -13.99 -2.11
CA GLN A 474 -25.49 -13.04 -2.73
C GLN A 474 -24.18 -13.69 -3.23
N VAL A 475 -23.64 -14.67 -2.51
CA VAL A 475 -22.50 -15.50 -2.96
C VAL A 475 -22.88 -16.26 -4.23
N LEU A 476 -24.06 -16.90 -4.25
CA LEU A 476 -24.53 -17.59 -5.46
C LEU A 476 -24.77 -16.62 -6.63
N ALA A 477 -25.34 -15.44 -6.37
CA ALA A 477 -25.52 -14.42 -7.39
C ALA A 477 -24.17 -13.96 -7.96
N ALA A 478 -23.14 -13.77 -7.13
CA ALA A 478 -21.80 -13.43 -7.57
C ALA A 478 -21.19 -14.53 -8.45
N ALA A 479 -21.30 -15.79 -8.05
CA ALA A 479 -20.81 -16.92 -8.86
C ALA A 479 -21.53 -17.03 -10.21
N ARG A 480 -22.85 -16.76 -10.24
CA ARG A 480 -23.64 -16.81 -11.48
C ARG A 480 -23.25 -15.77 -12.53
N LEU A 481 -22.57 -14.67 -12.14
CA LEU A 481 -22.05 -13.68 -13.09
C LEU A 481 -20.96 -14.24 -14.02
N PHE A 482 -20.40 -15.41 -13.68
CA PHE A 482 -19.37 -16.08 -14.47
C PHE A 482 -19.92 -17.18 -15.37
N LEU A 483 -21.21 -17.55 -15.28
CA LEU A 483 -21.78 -18.62 -16.13
C LEU A 483 -21.51 -18.35 -17.62
N GLY A 484 -20.98 -19.35 -18.32
CA GLY A 484 -20.58 -19.26 -19.72
C GLY A 484 -19.13 -18.81 -19.95
N ASP A 485 -18.44 -18.27 -18.95
CA ASP A 485 -17.02 -17.92 -19.07
C ASP A 485 -16.17 -19.16 -19.31
N LYS A 486 -15.04 -18.98 -20.02
CA LYS A 486 -14.06 -20.05 -20.20
C LYS A 486 -13.34 -20.36 -18.89
N TYR A 487 -13.09 -21.64 -18.65
CA TYR A 487 -12.23 -22.06 -17.55
C TYR A 487 -10.81 -21.54 -17.74
N TYR A 488 -10.20 -21.02 -16.67
CA TYR A 488 -8.82 -20.57 -16.70
C TYR A 488 -8.07 -21.09 -15.47
N TRP A 489 -7.18 -22.05 -15.65
CA TRP A 489 -6.33 -22.59 -14.57
C TRP A 489 -5.54 -21.46 -13.89
N GLY A 490 -5.55 -21.41 -12.55
CA GLY A 490 -4.94 -20.32 -11.79
C GLY A 490 -5.80 -19.05 -11.74
N GLY A 491 -6.91 -19.00 -12.48
CA GLY A 491 -7.79 -17.84 -12.62
C GLY A 491 -8.46 -17.43 -11.31
N ARG A 492 -8.37 -16.14 -11.00
CA ARG A 492 -9.00 -15.50 -9.84
C ARG A 492 -9.28 -14.02 -10.10
N SER A 493 -9.91 -13.74 -11.23
CA SER A 493 -10.35 -12.39 -11.58
C SER A 493 -11.62 -12.42 -12.44
N ALA A 494 -12.17 -11.24 -12.71
CA ALA A 494 -13.28 -11.04 -13.63
C ALA A 494 -13.05 -11.57 -15.05
N TRP A 495 -11.78 -11.80 -15.44
CA TRP A 495 -11.38 -12.21 -16.78
C TRP A 495 -10.90 -13.67 -16.86
N GLY A 496 -11.04 -14.43 -15.79
CA GLY A 496 -10.71 -15.85 -15.76
C GLY A 496 -10.79 -16.43 -14.36
N VAL A 497 -11.44 -17.59 -14.24
CA VAL A 497 -11.61 -18.32 -12.99
C VAL A 497 -11.29 -19.80 -13.17
N ASP A 498 -10.61 -20.39 -12.19
CA ASP A 498 -10.66 -21.83 -11.96
C ASP A 498 -11.73 -22.18 -10.91
N CYS A 499 -11.85 -23.48 -10.57
CA CYS A 499 -12.88 -23.97 -9.65
C CYS A 499 -12.82 -23.23 -8.30
N SER A 500 -11.65 -23.21 -7.67
CA SER A 500 -11.42 -22.58 -6.38
C SER A 500 -11.36 -21.06 -6.43
N GLY A 501 -10.94 -20.48 -7.56
CA GLY A 501 -10.92 -19.04 -7.80
C GLY A 501 -12.32 -18.46 -7.96
N LEU A 502 -13.25 -19.18 -8.60
CA LEU A 502 -14.67 -18.81 -8.67
C LEU A 502 -15.29 -18.75 -7.27
N VAL A 503 -15.08 -19.81 -6.47
CA VAL A 503 -15.54 -19.85 -5.08
C VAL A 503 -14.92 -18.71 -4.28
N ASN A 504 -13.59 -18.51 -4.38
CA ASN A 504 -12.90 -17.45 -3.68
C ASN A 504 -13.50 -16.06 -3.98
N LEU A 505 -13.67 -15.69 -5.26
CA LEU A 505 -14.22 -14.40 -5.64
C LEU A 505 -15.67 -14.21 -5.17
N ALA A 506 -16.50 -15.24 -5.27
CA ALA A 506 -17.90 -15.18 -4.86
C ALA A 506 -18.06 -14.84 -3.37
N PHE A 507 -17.20 -15.37 -2.51
CA PHE A 507 -17.15 -15.03 -1.08
C PHE A 507 -16.43 -13.71 -0.82
N ARG A 508 -15.31 -13.44 -1.51
CA ARG A 508 -14.51 -12.22 -1.36
C ARG A 508 -15.30 -10.95 -1.69
N ALA A 509 -16.20 -11.01 -2.68
CA ALA A 509 -17.15 -9.95 -3.02
C ALA A 509 -18.03 -9.49 -1.83
N TRP A 510 -18.09 -10.30 -0.77
CA TRP A 510 -18.84 -10.04 0.46
C TRP A 510 -17.96 -10.01 1.71
N GLY A 511 -16.65 -9.77 1.52
CA GLY A 511 -15.69 -9.56 2.60
C GLY A 511 -15.18 -10.84 3.27
N LEU A 512 -15.42 -12.02 2.68
CA LEU A 512 -14.92 -13.30 3.18
C LEU A 512 -13.78 -13.82 2.29
N ASP A 513 -12.54 -13.71 2.78
CA ASP A 513 -11.37 -14.24 2.09
C ASP A 513 -11.19 -15.71 2.42
N LEU A 514 -11.56 -16.59 1.49
CA LEU A 514 -11.30 -18.02 1.61
C LEU A 514 -9.86 -18.35 1.19
N PRO A 515 -9.31 -19.49 1.65
CA PRO A 515 -8.07 -20.00 1.10
C PRO A 515 -8.12 -20.16 -0.43
N ARG A 516 -6.96 -20.08 -1.09
CA ARG A 516 -6.87 -20.08 -2.56
C ARG A 516 -7.21 -21.42 -3.20
N ASN A 517 -6.78 -22.53 -2.60
CA ASN A 517 -6.87 -23.87 -3.19
C ASN A 517 -8.10 -24.63 -2.67
N ALA A 518 -8.64 -25.54 -3.49
CA ALA A 518 -9.83 -26.32 -3.15
C ALA A 518 -9.64 -27.17 -1.87
N GLY A 519 -8.47 -27.82 -1.70
CA GLY A 519 -8.16 -28.58 -0.48
C GLY A 519 -8.11 -27.69 0.77
N ASP A 520 -7.53 -26.51 0.65
CA ASP A 520 -7.44 -25.55 1.76
C ASP A 520 -8.83 -25.00 2.13
N GLN A 521 -9.71 -24.82 1.14
CA GLN A 521 -11.11 -24.45 1.36
C GLN A 521 -11.90 -25.55 2.08
N LEU A 522 -11.65 -26.83 1.77
CA LEU A 522 -12.25 -27.95 2.52
C LEU A 522 -11.78 -27.93 3.98
N ALA A 523 -10.47 -27.77 4.21
CA ALA A 523 -9.90 -27.72 5.56
C ALA A 523 -10.42 -26.52 6.38
N ALA A 524 -10.75 -25.40 5.73
CA ALA A 524 -11.36 -24.24 6.36
C ALA A 524 -12.89 -24.35 6.53
N SER A 525 -13.51 -25.43 6.03
CA SER A 525 -14.96 -25.62 6.06
C SER A 525 -15.39 -26.57 7.18
N ARG A 526 -16.62 -26.39 7.67
CA ARG A 526 -17.26 -27.35 8.58
C ARG A 526 -17.91 -28.47 7.79
N PRO A 527 -17.62 -29.76 8.06
CA PRO A 527 -18.33 -30.87 7.43
C PRO A 527 -19.84 -30.79 7.68
N VAL A 528 -20.63 -31.14 6.67
CA VAL A 528 -22.10 -31.22 6.76
C VAL A 528 -22.62 -32.48 6.11
N SER A 529 -23.74 -33.00 6.60
CA SER A 529 -24.47 -34.07 5.92
C SER A 529 -25.23 -33.53 4.70
N ARG A 530 -25.69 -34.42 3.80
CA ARG A 530 -26.58 -34.03 2.69
C ARG A 530 -27.85 -33.35 3.19
N ALA A 531 -28.46 -33.88 4.26
CA ALA A 531 -29.70 -33.35 4.82
C ALA A 531 -29.53 -31.92 5.34
N GLU A 532 -28.32 -31.57 5.78
CA GLU A 532 -28.01 -30.22 6.24
C GLU A 532 -27.62 -29.26 5.12
N LEU A 533 -27.25 -29.72 3.92
CA LEU A 533 -26.73 -28.87 2.83
C LEU A 533 -27.67 -27.68 2.55
N LYS A 534 -27.09 -26.48 2.60
CA LYS A 534 -27.77 -25.22 2.29
C LYS A 534 -27.14 -24.57 1.06
N PRO A 535 -27.90 -23.80 0.26
CA PRO A 535 -27.32 -23.03 -0.84
C PRO A 535 -26.10 -22.19 -0.39
N ALA A 536 -25.06 -22.16 -1.24
CA ALA A 536 -23.71 -21.64 -1.00
C ALA A 536 -22.79 -22.50 -0.09
N ASP A 537 -23.23 -23.68 0.37
CA ASP A 537 -22.29 -24.70 0.87
C ASP A 537 -21.43 -25.25 -0.30
N LEU A 538 -20.30 -25.85 0.02
CA LEU A 538 -19.30 -26.30 -0.94
C LEU A 538 -19.34 -27.83 -1.08
N ILE A 539 -19.22 -28.30 -2.31
CA ILE A 539 -18.98 -29.71 -2.63
C ILE A 539 -17.56 -29.82 -3.17
N PHE A 540 -16.80 -30.78 -2.68
CA PHE A 540 -15.42 -31.02 -3.08
C PHE A 540 -15.31 -32.41 -3.72
N SER A 541 -14.36 -32.57 -4.65
CA SER A 541 -14.01 -33.89 -5.12
C SER A 541 -12.51 -34.12 -5.29
N ALA A 542 -12.12 -35.36 -5.02
CA ALA A 542 -10.81 -35.93 -5.27
C ALA A 542 -10.94 -37.18 -6.15
N ALA A 543 -9.85 -37.62 -6.78
CA ALA A 543 -9.82 -38.94 -7.38
C ALA A 543 -10.03 -40.01 -6.30
N ALA A 544 -10.84 -41.04 -6.55
CA ALA A 544 -11.10 -42.11 -5.58
C ALA A 544 -9.80 -42.80 -5.11
N ALA A 545 -8.82 -42.95 -6.01
CA ALA A 545 -7.51 -43.51 -5.70
C ALA A 545 -6.62 -42.60 -4.83
N ARG A 546 -6.95 -41.31 -4.70
CA ARG A 546 -6.18 -40.32 -3.92
C ARG A 546 -7.13 -39.39 -3.15
N PRO A 547 -7.91 -39.91 -2.18
CA PRO A 547 -9.02 -39.19 -1.54
C PRO A 547 -8.57 -37.96 -0.73
N ALA A 548 -7.31 -37.92 -0.29
CA ALA A 548 -6.73 -36.76 0.41
C ALA A 548 -6.34 -35.60 -0.55
N ALA A 549 -6.19 -35.87 -1.85
CA ALA A 549 -5.81 -34.87 -2.84
C ALA A 549 -7.05 -34.24 -3.47
N ILE A 550 -7.64 -33.26 -2.80
CA ILE A 550 -8.78 -32.50 -3.34
C ILE A 550 -8.36 -31.77 -4.61
N THR A 551 -9.05 -32.06 -5.71
CA THR A 551 -8.74 -31.51 -7.05
C THR A 551 -9.77 -30.51 -7.55
N HIS A 552 -10.97 -30.47 -6.96
CA HIS A 552 -12.07 -29.68 -7.48
C HIS A 552 -13.03 -29.22 -6.37
N VAL A 553 -13.63 -28.05 -6.56
CA VAL A 553 -14.67 -27.49 -5.67
C VAL A 553 -15.81 -26.91 -6.50
N MET A 554 -17.03 -27.05 -5.98
CA MET A 554 -18.28 -26.61 -6.57
C MET A 554 -19.13 -25.89 -5.50
N LEU A 555 -19.94 -24.91 -5.92
CA LEU A 555 -20.94 -24.25 -5.07
C LEU A 555 -22.28 -24.96 -5.18
N TYR A 556 -22.85 -25.42 -4.07
CA TYR A 556 -24.20 -25.98 -4.04
C TYR A 556 -25.24 -24.86 -4.21
N SER A 557 -26.06 -24.93 -5.25
CA SER A 557 -27.07 -23.89 -5.55
C SER A 557 -28.50 -24.29 -5.18
N GLY A 558 -28.69 -25.46 -4.55
CA GLY A 558 -29.98 -26.01 -4.13
C GLY A 558 -30.58 -27.00 -5.13
N GLY A 559 -31.48 -27.87 -4.66
CA GLY A 559 -32.19 -28.84 -5.52
C GLY A 559 -31.28 -29.83 -6.24
N GLY A 560 -30.13 -30.17 -5.66
CA GLY A 560 -29.15 -31.06 -6.29
C GLY A 560 -28.36 -30.41 -7.43
N ARG A 561 -28.33 -29.07 -7.55
CA ARG A 561 -27.54 -28.34 -8.56
C ARG A 561 -26.26 -27.74 -7.99
N LEU A 562 -25.26 -27.60 -8.86
CA LEU A 562 -23.90 -27.21 -8.58
C LEU A 562 -23.43 -26.16 -9.57
N ILE A 563 -22.80 -25.09 -9.09
CA ILE A 563 -22.08 -24.12 -9.93
C ILE A 563 -20.59 -24.45 -9.87
N GLU A 564 -19.95 -24.59 -11.04
CA GLU A 564 -18.52 -24.90 -11.14
C GLU A 564 -17.86 -24.18 -12.31
N ALA A 565 -16.57 -23.87 -12.16
CA ALA A 565 -15.66 -23.63 -13.27
C ALA A 565 -14.87 -24.91 -13.50
N THR A 566 -15.00 -25.56 -14.65
CA THR A 566 -14.37 -26.87 -14.90
C THR A 566 -13.61 -26.93 -16.22
N GLY A 567 -12.45 -27.60 -16.20
CA GLY A 567 -11.71 -27.98 -17.39
C GLY A 567 -12.46 -29.00 -18.26
N ASP A 568 -13.38 -29.80 -17.69
CA ASP A 568 -14.12 -30.86 -18.39
C ASP A 568 -14.87 -30.34 -19.63
N THR A 569 -15.45 -29.14 -19.52
CA THR A 569 -16.15 -28.45 -20.62
C THR A 569 -15.51 -27.11 -20.94
N ASN A 570 -14.32 -26.84 -20.39
CA ASN A 570 -13.62 -25.57 -20.50
C ASN A 570 -14.51 -24.35 -20.21
N SER A 571 -15.42 -24.45 -19.23
CA SER A 571 -16.43 -23.43 -18.97
C SER A 571 -16.89 -23.36 -17.51
N VAL A 572 -17.51 -22.23 -17.17
CA VAL A 572 -18.30 -22.07 -15.96
C VAL A 572 -19.76 -22.43 -16.25
N ARG A 573 -20.34 -23.31 -15.44
CA ARG A 573 -21.69 -23.87 -15.68
C ARG A 573 -22.44 -24.15 -14.39
N GLU A 574 -23.76 -24.28 -14.50
CA GLU A 574 -24.62 -24.86 -13.48
C GLU A 574 -25.06 -26.27 -13.94
N VAL A 575 -24.79 -27.30 -13.14
CA VAL A 575 -24.98 -28.72 -13.50
C VAL A 575 -25.68 -29.47 -12.36
N SER A 576 -26.42 -30.53 -12.66
CA SER A 576 -26.98 -31.40 -11.62
C SER A 576 -25.93 -32.34 -11.04
N PHE A 577 -26.08 -32.70 -9.77
CA PHE A 577 -25.24 -33.68 -9.07
C PHE A 577 -25.20 -35.01 -9.83
N ALA A 578 -26.35 -35.47 -10.31
CA ALA A 578 -26.47 -36.68 -11.12
C ALA A 578 -25.68 -36.62 -12.42
N LYS A 579 -25.72 -35.49 -13.14
CA LYS A 579 -24.93 -35.32 -14.36
C LYS A 579 -23.43 -35.22 -14.06
N LYS A 580 -23.02 -34.68 -12.90
CA LYS A 580 -21.61 -34.55 -12.52
C LYS A 580 -21.00 -35.86 -12.02
N PHE A 581 -21.72 -36.63 -11.22
CA PHE A 581 -21.18 -37.79 -10.50
C PHE A 581 -21.79 -39.13 -10.90
N GLY A 582 -22.81 -39.15 -11.76
CA GLY A 582 -23.48 -40.36 -12.23
C GLY A 582 -24.45 -41.00 -11.23
N VAL A 583 -24.75 -40.34 -10.10
CA VAL A 583 -25.61 -40.86 -9.02
C VAL A 583 -26.61 -39.80 -8.57
N SER A 584 -27.79 -40.22 -8.09
CA SER A 584 -28.81 -39.27 -7.65
C SER A 584 -28.31 -38.42 -6.47
N PHE A 585 -28.81 -37.18 -6.36
CA PHE A 585 -28.51 -36.35 -5.19
C PHE A 585 -29.13 -36.94 -3.91
N SER A 586 -30.28 -37.64 -3.99
CA SER A 586 -30.94 -38.21 -2.81
C SER A 586 -30.12 -39.31 -2.14
N GLY A 587 -29.34 -40.06 -2.91
CA GLY A 587 -28.39 -41.07 -2.41
C GLY A 587 -27.00 -40.52 -2.08
N ALA A 588 -26.81 -39.20 -2.08
CA ALA A 588 -25.50 -38.62 -1.86
C ALA A 588 -25.15 -38.53 -0.36
N GLU A 589 -23.90 -38.88 -0.01
CA GLU A 589 -23.37 -38.83 1.35
C GLU A 589 -22.01 -38.13 1.41
N ASN A 590 -21.72 -37.48 2.54
CA ASN A 590 -20.43 -36.83 2.73
C ASN A 590 -19.36 -37.91 2.92
N GLY A 591 -18.32 -37.90 2.08
CA GLY A 591 -17.30 -38.94 2.04
C GLY A 591 -17.65 -40.10 1.11
N MET A 592 -18.74 -40.06 0.33
CA MET A 592 -19.06 -41.15 -0.60
C MET A 592 -18.06 -41.23 -1.78
N THR A 593 -18.05 -42.38 -2.45
CA THR A 593 -17.37 -42.56 -3.74
C THR A 593 -18.40 -42.74 -4.85
N ALA A 594 -18.37 -41.92 -5.89
CA ALA A 594 -19.20 -42.05 -7.08
C ALA A 594 -18.50 -41.49 -8.33
N GLY A 595 -18.72 -42.11 -9.48
CA GLY A 595 -18.11 -41.67 -10.75
C GLY A 595 -16.57 -41.61 -10.71
N GLY A 596 -15.92 -42.52 -9.97
CA GLY A 596 -14.47 -42.53 -9.77
C GLY A 596 -13.93 -41.39 -8.88
N LYS A 597 -14.81 -40.66 -8.17
CA LYS A 597 -14.45 -39.54 -7.31
C LYS A 597 -14.85 -39.80 -5.86
N LYS A 598 -14.01 -39.36 -4.92
CA LYS A 598 -14.38 -39.19 -3.51
C LYS A 598 -15.01 -37.80 -3.35
N ILE A 599 -16.16 -37.71 -2.71
CA ILE A 599 -16.98 -36.49 -2.63
C ILE A 599 -17.09 -36.03 -1.18
N PHE A 600 -16.89 -34.74 -0.91
CA PHE A 600 -17.03 -34.15 0.43
C PHE A 600 -17.96 -32.94 0.42
N PHE A 601 -18.66 -32.70 1.53
CA PHE A 601 -19.53 -31.53 1.72
C PHE A 601 -19.01 -30.67 2.87
N GLY A 602 -18.91 -29.36 2.62
CA GLY A 602 -18.39 -28.40 3.59
C GLY A 602 -19.19 -27.10 3.62
N ARG A 603 -19.25 -26.48 4.80
CA ARG A 603 -19.96 -25.22 5.05
C ARG A 603 -18.99 -24.12 5.49
N ILE A 604 -19.23 -22.92 4.98
CA ILE A 604 -18.48 -21.70 5.32
C ILE A 604 -19.35 -20.69 6.10
N ILE A 605 -20.63 -20.57 5.74
CA ILE A 605 -21.58 -19.65 6.38
C ILE A 605 -22.42 -20.48 7.34
N ASP A 606 -22.42 -20.21 8.64
CA ASP A 606 -23.27 -20.97 9.58
C ASP A 606 -24.77 -20.67 9.45
#